data_AF-A0A2E9SPX8-F1
#
_entry.id   AF-A0A2E9SPX8-F1
#
_cell.length_a   1.000
_cell.length_b   1.000
_cell.length_c   1.000
_cell.angle_alpha   90.00
_cell.angle_beta   90.00
_cell.angle_gamma   90.00
#
_symmetry.space_group_name_H-M   'P 1'
#
loop_
_entity.id
_entity.type
_entity.pdbx_description
1 polymer ?
#
loop_
_entity_poly.entity_id
_entity_poly.type
_entity_poly.pdbx_seq_one_letter_code
_entity_poly.pdbx_strand_id
1 'polypeptide(L)' 'QDSLAATLPFPQRLGKPSEYGLLVEQIVKNPILNGETIRLDCALRMAPR' A
#
# COMPACT_ATOMS: atom_id res chain seq x y z
N GLN A 1 6.46 -14.10 9.02
CA GLN A 1 5.87 -12.81 8.58
C GLN A 1 6.78 -11.64 8.92
N ASP A 2 7.46 -11.69 10.08
CA ASP A 2 8.34 -10.61 10.55
C ASP A 2 9.52 -10.30 9.63
N SER A 3 10.08 -11.31 8.95
CA SER A 3 11.18 -11.11 7.99
C SER A 3 10.78 -10.23 6.79
N LEU A 4 9.52 -10.29 6.34
CA LEU A 4 9.04 -9.44 5.25
C LEU A 4 8.79 -8.02 5.73
N ALA A 5 8.22 -7.87 6.93
CA ALA A 5 7.98 -6.56 7.54
C ALA A 5 9.28 -5.75 7.74
N ALA A 6 10.38 -6.42 8.06
CA ALA A 6 11.70 -5.80 8.22
C ALA A 6 12.29 -5.23 6.92
N THR A 7 11.85 -5.73 5.75
CA THR A 7 12.32 -5.23 4.44
C THR A 7 11.55 -4.01 3.95
N LEU A 8 10.47 -3.62 4.63
CA LEU A 8 9.66 -2.46 4.26
C LEU A 8 10.38 -1.18 4.69
N PRO A 9 10.55 -0.18 3.80
CA PRO A 9 11.13 1.11 4.16
C PRO A 9 10.40 1.82 5.31
N PHE A 10 9.12 2.17 5.12
CA PHE A 10 8.29 2.76 6.17
C PHE A 10 6.81 2.71 5.76
N PRO A 11 5.88 2.42 6.68
CA PRO A 11 6.12 1.87 8.01
C PRO A 11 6.69 0.43 7.96
N GLN A 12 7.54 0.06 8.93
CA GLN A 12 8.19 -1.27 8.98
C GLN A 12 7.26 -2.36 9.54
N ARG A 13 6.08 -2.51 8.92
CA ARG A 13 5.07 -3.50 9.29
C ARG A 13 4.18 -3.81 8.11
N LEU A 14 3.50 -4.95 8.16
CA LEU A 14 2.46 -5.24 7.18
C LEU A 14 1.32 -4.21 7.28
N GLY A 15 0.73 -3.92 6.11
CA GLY A 15 -0.45 -3.08 6.01
C GLY A 15 -1.64 -3.72 6.72
N LYS A 16 -2.48 -2.89 7.33
CA LYS A 16 -3.74 -3.30 7.94
C LYS A 16 -4.85 -3.24 6.88
N PRO A 17 -5.83 -4.15 6.90
CA PRO A 17 -6.96 -4.10 5.97
C PRO A 17 -7.69 -2.74 5.94
N SER A 18 -7.79 -2.08 7.10
CA SER A 18 -8.38 -0.74 7.21
C SER A 18 -7.63 0.33 6.41
N GLU A 19 -6.31 0.22 6.25
CA GLU A 19 -5.50 1.19 5.49
C GLU A 19 -5.75 1.09 3.99
N TYR A 20 -6.00 -0.12 3.50
CA TYR A 20 -6.48 -0.32 2.13
C TYR A 20 -7.90 0.25 1.96
N GLY A 21 -8.78 0.03 2.94
CA GLY A 21 -10.13 0.61 2.95
C GLY A 21 -10.14 2.13 2.85
N LEU A 22 -9.21 2.82 3.51
CA LEU A 22 -9.06 4.28 3.40
C LEU A 22 -8.74 4.74 1.97
N LEU A 23 -7.89 4.01 1.25
CA LEU A 23 -7.60 4.32 -0.16
C LEU A 23 -8.83 4.10 -1.05
N VAL A 24 -9.56 3.01 -0.84
CA VAL A 24 -10.82 2.74 -1.57
C VAL A 24 -11.82 3.87 -1.36
N GLU A 25 -12.01 4.31 -0.13
CA GLU A 25 -12.90 5.43 0.20
C GLU A 25 -12.52 6.71 -0.56
N GLN A 26 -11.22 7.01 -0.68
CA GLN A 26 -10.77 8.17 -1.44
C GLN A 26 -10.99 8.05 -2.94
N ILE A 27 -10.74 6.86 -3.51
CA ILE A 27 -11.01 6.63 -4.94
C ILE A 27 -12.49 6.86 -5.26
N VAL A 28 -13.40 6.37 -4.41
CA VAL A 28 -14.84 6.56 -4.61
C VAL A 28 -15.28 8.01 -4.41
N LYS A 29 -14.68 8.73 -3.46
CA LYS A 29 -15.07 10.12 -3.14
C LYS A 29 -14.48 11.17 -4.07
N ASN A 30 -13.35 10.88 -4.71
CA ASN A 30 -12.64 11.86 -5.52
C ASN A 30 -12.90 11.65 -7.03
N PRO A 31 -13.76 12.45 -7.67
CA PRO A 31 -14.22 12.18 -9.05
C PRO A 31 -13.13 12.31 -10.12
N ILE A 32 -11.98 12.89 -9.79
CA ILE A 32 -10.87 13.04 -10.73
C ILE A 32 -9.84 11.90 -10.66
N LEU A 33 -9.94 11.00 -9.67
CA LEU A 33 -9.12 9.79 -9.65
C LEU A 33 -9.68 8.79 -10.65
N ASN A 34 -9.05 8.71 -11.82
CA ASN A 34 -9.50 7.86 -12.92
C ASN A 34 -8.33 7.37 -13.77
N GLY A 35 -8.39 6.13 -14.25
CA GLY A 35 -7.41 5.57 -15.17
C GLY A 35 -5.99 5.42 -14.62
N GLU A 36 -5.83 5.34 -13.30
CA GLU A 36 -4.52 5.33 -12.63
C GLU A 36 -4.33 4.09 -11.74
N THR A 37 -3.08 3.72 -11.47
CA THR A 37 -2.68 2.67 -10.54
C THR A 37 -1.90 3.25 -9.36
N ILE A 38 -2.47 3.14 -8.16
CA ILE A 38 -1.82 3.63 -6.93
C ILE A 38 -1.23 2.45 -6.16
N ARG A 39 0.09 2.45 -5.95
CA ARG A 39 0.75 1.46 -5.08
C ARG A 39 0.58 1.86 -3.61
N LEU A 40 0.09 0.91 -2.80
CA LEU A 40 -0.01 1.04 -1.34
C LEU A 40 0.84 -0.06 -0.69
N ASP A 41 2.16 0.16 -0.61
CA ASP A 41 3.13 -0.92 -0.38
C ASP A 41 4.32 -0.54 0.51
N CYS A 42 4.22 0.54 1.30
CA CYS A 42 5.31 1.03 2.14
C CYS A 42 6.62 1.31 1.37
N ALA A 43 6.52 1.65 0.07
CA ALA A 43 7.62 1.87 -0.85
C ALA A 43 8.47 0.61 -1.18
N LEU A 44 7.95 -0.59 -0.92
CA LEU A 44 8.65 -1.83 -1.20
C LEU A 44 8.99 -1.97 -2.69
N ARG A 45 10.19 -2.49 -2.97
CA ARG A 45 10.57 -3.08 -4.25
C ARG A 45 10.97 -4.53 -4.00
N MET A 46 10.23 -5.47 -4.58
CA MET A 46 10.50 -6.90 -4.38
C MET A 46 11.77 -7.29 -5.14
N ALA A 47 12.77 -7.79 -4.42
CA ALA A 47 13.95 -8.39 -5.02
C ALA A 47 13.60 -9.76 -5.66
N PRO A 48 14.30 -10.16 -6.73
CA PRO A 48 14.22 -11.54 -7.24
C PRO A 48 14.64 -12.52 -6.13
N ARG A 49 14.10 -13.74 -6.20
CA ARG A 49 14.46 -14.85 -5.30
C ARG A 49 15.44 -15.78 -5.98
#